data_AF-A0A7X6TGJ7-F1
#
_entry.id   AF-A0A7X6TGJ7-F1
#
_cell.length_a   1.000
_cell.length_b   1.000
_cell.length_c   1.000
_cell.angle_alpha   90.00
_cell.angle_beta   90.00
_cell.angle_gamma   90.00
#
_symmetry.space_group_name_H-M   'P 1'
#
loop_
_entity.id
_entity.type
_entity.pdbx_description
1 polymer ?
#
loop_
_entity_poly.entity_id
_entity_poly.type
_entity_poly.pdbx_seq_one_letter_code
_entity_poly.pdbx_strand_id
1 'polypeptide(L)'
;DTILVARAASTALTPWASRVRGLITDLGGPASRLASVAREFGVPALFDTRTATTTLNEGDEITLWASRERVFQGRVEPLLARAHRFKRPIFHSPAHERLQRLLDLISPLNLTDPDAAEFAPDHCRSVHDIIRYCHEMSVRQMFNLGETIGRTENAVRLQVNVPLVIYALDMGGGLRDGLTTCDTVSAHDVTSVPFVALWRGFSYPGINWSSAIGLGGADFLSLMAAGARPQQNTRLGGASYAILAGDYLNLSVRFGYHFATVDALCGDEVEHNYLTLNFAGGAGAYHGRSLRIQFLAEVLDRLGFETAIKGDLLEASLSRLDRPALEPVLDQVGRLLAASRLLDMALKTPGQVQRLTELFFQGRYDFLDPEEPDAPAHFHQVTGDWTAGGANGEAGILQDGSRFVSSLSVGLTRTLTRLLGQRYQDFLDNIEAYQYFPLLIARESRLADGTARVRVKLRGGDIDRAGGLAFALRDWANYFVLRIDALDGQVTLLEFRNGKPVVRRQAGAPVRTGAWHSLQVDLHDGRISGWFDGTEVCTWQAERTLDGYLGLWTKADSVTLFQDLTIQPPDRPACL
;
A
#
# COMPACT_ATOMS: atom_id res chain seq x y z
N ASP A 1 48.54 12.25 -10.27
CA ASP A 1 47.86 13.55 -10.47
C ASP A 1 46.83 13.33 -11.56
N THR A 2 45.55 13.20 -11.20
CA THR A 2 44.49 12.77 -12.11
C THR A 2 43.31 13.70 -12.00
N ILE A 3 42.76 14.16 -13.13
CA ILE A 3 41.50 14.90 -13.19
C ILE A 3 40.45 13.93 -13.70
N LEU A 4 39.38 13.76 -12.94
CA LEU A 4 38.30 12.83 -13.27
C LEU A 4 37.22 13.58 -14.05
N VAL A 5 36.94 13.08 -15.26
CA VAL A 5 35.91 13.59 -16.15
C VAL A 5 34.79 12.56 -16.21
N ALA A 6 33.55 12.96 -15.96
CA ALA A 6 32.40 12.05 -15.94
C ALA A 6 31.14 12.71 -16.49
N ARG A 7 30.19 11.91 -16.99
CA ARG A 7 28.97 12.46 -17.60
C ARG A 7 28.04 13.11 -16.58
N ALA A 8 27.90 12.54 -15.38
CA ALA A 8 26.99 13.06 -14.36
C ALA A 8 27.66 13.14 -12.99
N ALA A 9 27.25 14.14 -12.21
CA ALA A 9 27.64 14.34 -10.82
C ALA A 9 27.01 13.28 -9.89
N SER A 10 27.45 12.03 -10.02
CA SER A 10 26.96 10.89 -9.24
C SER A 10 27.62 10.79 -7.86
N THR A 11 26.85 10.39 -6.85
CA THR A 11 27.34 10.08 -5.50
C THR A 11 28.34 8.92 -5.50
N ALA A 12 28.32 8.05 -6.50
CA ALA A 12 29.31 6.98 -6.69
C ALA A 12 30.75 7.49 -6.89
N LEU A 13 30.92 8.76 -7.30
CA LEU A 13 32.23 9.40 -7.49
C LEU A 13 32.81 9.96 -6.18
N THR A 14 32.01 10.02 -5.11
CA THR A 14 32.40 10.56 -3.79
C THR A 14 33.67 9.92 -3.20
N PRO A 15 33.86 8.58 -3.22
CA PRO A 15 35.08 7.96 -2.67
C PRO A 15 36.36 8.40 -3.38
N TRP A 16 36.24 8.75 -4.67
CA TRP A 16 37.36 9.15 -5.52
C TRP A 16 37.73 10.62 -5.36
N ALA A 17 36.83 11.46 -4.86
CA ALA A 17 37.09 12.89 -4.65
C ALA A 17 38.37 13.12 -3.84
N SER A 18 38.61 12.32 -2.80
CA SER A 18 39.83 12.42 -1.97
C SER A 18 41.14 12.01 -2.68
N ARG A 19 41.06 11.36 -3.85
CA ARG A 19 42.18 10.77 -4.59
C ARG A 19 42.51 11.51 -5.90
N VAL A 20 41.64 12.40 -6.35
CA VAL A 20 41.81 13.14 -7.60
C VAL A 20 42.26 14.59 -7.35
N ARG A 21 42.81 15.22 -8.39
CA ARG A 21 43.26 16.61 -8.38
C ARG A 21 42.23 17.58 -8.96
N GLY A 22 41.21 17.06 -9.61
CA GLY A 22 40.11 17.84 -10.14
C GLY A 22 38.95 16.97 -10.60
N LEU A 23 37.78 17.58 -10.70
CA LEU A 23 36.55 16.94 -11.17
C LEU A 23 35.93 17.79 -12.29
N ILE A 24 35.46 17.16 -13.35
CA ILE A 24 34.72 17.81 -14.43
C ILE A 24 33.51 16.95 -14.75
N THR A 25 32.32 17.54 -14.77
CA THR A 25 31.10 16.82 -15.13
C THR A 25 30.24 17.55 -16.15
N ASP A 26 29.60 16.80 -17.04
CA ASP A 26 28.70 17.36 -18.05
C ASP A 26 27.33 17.74 -17.47
N LEU A 27 26.84 16.95 -16.51
CA LEU A 27 25.53 17.10 -15.88
C LEU A 27 25.66 17.26 -14.37
N GLY A 28 24.83 18.15 -13.81
CA GLY A 28 24.76 18.44 -12.38
C GLY A 28 25.12 19.90 -12.10
N GLY A 29 24.55 20.45 -11.02
CA GLY A 29 24.78 21.85 -10.64
C GLY A 29 25.86 22.02 -9.55
N PRO A 30 26.32 23.26 -9.31
CA PRO A 30 27.24 23.60 -8.22
C PRO A 30 26.63 23.38 -6.81
N ALA A 31 25.32 23.14 -6.72
CA ALA A 31 24.62 22.76 -5.49
C ALA A 31 24.50 21.24 -5.29
N SER A 32 24.99 20.43 -6.24
CA SER A 32 24.90 18.97 -6.15
C SER A 32 25.71 18.39 -4.97
N ARG A 33 25.33 17.19 -4.53
CA ARG A 33 26.03 16.48 -3.44
C ARG A 33 27.52 16.27 -3.73
N LEU A 34 27.87 15.89 -4.96
CA LEU A 34 29.26 15.75 -5.39
C LEU A 34 30.01 17.09 -5.39
N ALA A 35 29.36 18.21 -5.72
CA ALA A 35 29.96 19.54 -5.63
C ALA A 35 30.25 19.94 -4.18
N SER A 36 29.36 19.60 -3.24
CA SER A 36 29.58 19.81 -1.81
C SER A 36 30.74 18.97 -1.28
N VAL A 37 30.83 17.70 -1.68
CA VAL A 37 31.97 16.82 -1.37
C VAL A 37 33.26 17.39 -1.96
N ALA A 38 33.26 17.82 -3.23
CA ALA A 38 34.46 18.39 -3.86
C ALA A 38 34.96 19.62 -3.09
N ARG A 39 34.05 20.50 -2.63
CA ARG A 39 34.39 21.64 -1.76
C ARG A 39 34.96 21.20 -0.41
N GLU A 40 34.36 20.19 0.22
CA GLU A 40 34.80 19.64 1.51
C GLU A 40 36.24 19.09 1.44
N PHE A 41 36.56 18.36 0.38
CA PHE A 41 37.90 17.83 0.13
C PHE A 41 38.87 18.84 -0.50
N GLY A 42 38.42 20.07 -0.79
CA GLY A 42 39.23 21.11 -1.42
C GLY A 42 39.68 20.77 -2.83
N VAL A 43 38.87 19.98 -3.55
CA VAL A 43 39.12 19.53 -4.92
C VAL A 43 38.50 20.53 -5.91
N PRO A 44 39.28 21.15 -6.80
CA PRO A 44 38.74 22.01 -7.86
C PRO A 44 37.77 21.22 -8.76
N ALA A 45 36.57 21.75 -8.98
CA ALA A 45 35.54 21.04 -9.73
C ALA A 45 34.74 21.96 -10.65
N LEU A 46 34.42 21.46 -11.86
CA LEU A 46 33.47 22.08 -12.79
C LEU A 46 32.28 21.14 -13.02
N PHE A 47 31.09 21.74 -13.05
CA PHE A 47 29.81 21.08 -13.21
C PHE A 47 29.02 21.77 -14.33
N ASP A 48 28.03 21.09 -14.91
CA ASP A 48 27.25 21.54 -16.07
C ASP A 48 28.11 21.97 -17.27
N THR A 49 29.20 21.26 -17.55
CA THR A 49 30.06 21.59 -18.71
C THR A 49 29.45 21.15 -20.04
N ARG A 50 28.42 20.29 -20.01
CA ARG A 50 27.64 19.73 -21.14
C ARG A 50 28.42 18.92 -22.17
N THR A 51 29.71 19.20 -22.38
CA THR A 51 30.51 18.66 -23.49
C THR A 51 31.88 18.14 -23.06
N ALA A 52 32.25 18.18 -21.79
CA ALA A 52 33.57 17.74 -21.35
C ALA A 52 33.85 16.27 -21.65
N THR A 53 32.88 15.36 -21.50
CA THR A 53 33.11 13.92 -21.83
C THR A 53 33.25 13.64 -23.33
N THR A 54 32.82 14.58 -24.18
CA THR A 54 32.95 14.47 -25.64
C THR A 54 34.14 15.25 -26.19
N THR A 55 34.66 16.21 -25.42
CA THR A 55 35.77 17.09 -25.83
C THR A 55 37.12 16.60 -25.29
N LEU A 56 37.14 15.98 -24.11
CA LEU A 56 38.36 15.51 -23.44
C LEU A 56 38.48 13.98 -23.58
N ASN A 57 39.67 13.51 -23.93
CA ASN A 57 39.97 12.09 -24.05
C ASN A 57 40.78 11.58 -22.85
N GLU A 58 40.69 10.27 -22.61
CA GLU A 58 41.50 9.63 -21.58
C GLU A 58 43.00 9.76 -21.91
N GLY A 59 43.78 10.21 -20.93
CA GLY A 59 45.21 10.46 -21.09
C GLY A 59 45.57 11.88 -21.54
N ASP A 60 44.60 12.72 -21.88
CA ASP A 60 44.86 14.13 -22.19
C ASP A 60 45.50 14.85 -21.00
N GLU A 61 46.63 15.51 -21.25
CA GLU A 61 47.22 16.40 -20.27
C GLU A 61 46.44 17.73 -20.26
N ILE A 62 45.84 18.07 -19.12
CA ILE A 62 45.01 19.27 -18.97
C ILE A 62 45.30 20.00 -17.66
N THR A 63 45.02 21.30 -17.65
CA THR A 63 45.04 22.13 -16.44
C THR A 63 43.64 22.66 -16.14
N LEU A 64 43.08 22.28 -14.99
CA LEU A 64 41.77 22.72 -14.53
C LEU A 64 41.87 23.99 -13.69
N TRP A 65 41.18 25.06 -14.10
CA TRP A 65 41.03 26.29 -13.33
C TRP A 65 39.57 26.56 -12.98
N ALA A 66 39.09 25.89 -11.93
CA ALA A 66 37.68 25.93 -11.52
C ALA A 66 37.16 27.34 -11.21
N SER A 67 37.93 28.18 -10.50
CA SER A 67 37.51 29.55 -10.14
C SER A 67 37.31 30.52 -11.31
N ARG A 68 37.80 30.15 -12.50
CA ARG A 68 37.63 30.93 -13.73
C ARG A 68 36.87 30.14 -14.80
N GLU A 69 36.28 29.01 -14.42
CA GLU A 69 35.44 28.18 -15.30
C GLU A 69 36.17 27.77 -16.59
N ARG A 70 37.46 27.45 -16.49
CA ARG A 70 38.31 27.14 -17.64
C ARG A 70 39.07 25.84 -17.48
N VAL A 71 39.18 25.13 -18.60
CA VAL A 71 40.06 23.97 -18.78
C VAL A 71 41.04 24.32 -19.88
N PHE A 72 42.33 24.18 -19.61
CA PHE A 72 43.39 24.40 -20.59
C PHE A 72 43.95 23.07 -21.06
N GLN A 73 44.26 22.98 -22.36
CA GLN A 73 45.02 21.87 -22.90
C GLN A 73 46.49 22.02 -22.51
N GLY A 74 47.09 20.92 -22.07
CA GLY A 74 48.45 20.86 -21.57
C GLY A 74 48.60 21.33 -20.12
N ARG A 75 49.81 21.15 -19.61
CA ARG A 75 50.23 21.62 -18.31
C ARG A 75 50.56 23.12 -18.35
N VAL A 76 49.96 23.89 -17.43
CA VAL A 76 50.20 25.35 -17.33
C VAL A 76 50.90 25.66 -15.99
N GLU A 77 52.23 25.65 -16.02
CA GLU A 77 53.13 25.82 -14.87
C GLU A 77 52.82 27.05 -14.00
N PRO A 78 52.54 28.25 -14.55
CA PRO A 78 52.19 29.42 -13.75
C PRO A 78 50.92 29.25 -12.92
N LEU A 79 49.96 28.43 -13.39
CA LEU A 79 48.72 28.14 -12.67
C LEU A 79 48.93 27.09 -11.59
N LEU A 80 49.76 26.09 -11.88
CA LEU A 80 50.14 25.07 -10.91
C LEU A 80 50.98 25.63 -9.75
N ALA A 81 51.84 26.63 -10.02
CA ALA A 81 52.61 27.33 -9.00
C ALA A 81 51.74 28.16 -8.03
N ARG A 82 50.54 28.57 -8.48
CA ARG A 82 49.54 29.31 -7.68
C ARG A 82 48.50 28.39 -7.04
N ALA A 83 48.50 27.09 -7.37
CA ALA A 83 47.56 26.14 -6.81
C ALA A 83 47.90 25.87 -5.33
N HIS A 84 47.11 26.47 -4.43
CA HIS A 84 47.22 26.15 -3.01
C HIS A 84 46.79 24.69 -2.77
N ARG A 85 47.65 23.90 -2.13
CA ARG A 85 47.26 22.60 -1.56
C ARG A 85 46.26 22.87 -0.44
N PHE A 86 44.97 22.62 -0.69
CA PHE A 86 44.01 22.47 0.39
C PHE A 86 44.50 21.35 1.32
N LYS A 87 44.61 21.65 2.62
CA LYS A 87 45.06 20.68 3.63
C LYS A 87 44.03 19.55 3.69
N ARG A 88 44.50 18.30 3.75
CA ARG A 88 43.65 17.12 3.99
C ARG A 88 42.76 17.35 5.22
N PRO A 89 41.50 16.88 5.24
CA PRO A 89 40.66 16.95 6.43
C PRO A 89 41.37 16.23 7.58
N ILE A 90 41.65 16.97 8.66
CA ILE A 90 42.37 16.46 9.81
C ILE A 90 41.36 15.74 10.71
N PHE A 91 41.26 14.42 10.59
CA PHE A 91 40.60 13.56 11.58
C PHE A 91 41.37 13.66 12.91
N HIS A 92 40.65 13.74 14.03
CA HIS A 92 41.17 14.08 15.37
C HIS A 92 41.80 15.48 15.51
N SER A 93 41.51 16.40 14.58
CA SER A 93 41.74 17.81 14.90
C SER A 93 40.79 18.25 16.02
N PRO A 94 41.17 19.27 16.81
CA PRO A 94 40.26 19.88 17.78
C PRO A 94 38.92 20.31 17.16
N ALA A 95 38.89 20.64 15.86
CA ALA A 95 37.68 20.98 15.11
C ALA A 95 36.82 19.74 14.78
N HIS A 96 37.43 18.65 14.31
CA HIS A 96 36.72 17.39 14.03
C HIS A 96 36.12 16.79 15.31
N GLU A 97 36.88 16.73 16.40
CA GLU A 97 36.36 16.26 17.69
C GLU A 97 35.27 17.17 18.26
N ARG A 98 35.32 18.46 17.93
CA ARG A 98 34.25 19.39 18.26
C ARG A 98 33.00 19.15 17.42
N LEU A 99 33.14 18.86 16.13
CA LEU A 99 32.02 18.47 15.25
C LEU A 99 31.41 17.12 15.64
N GLN A 100 32.22 16.13 16.00
CA GLN A 100 31.71 14.83 16.46
C GLN A 100 30.90 14.99 17.75
N ARG A 101 31.41 15.76 18.72
CA ARG A 101 30.66 16.11 19.94
C ARG A 101 29.35 16.86 19.65
N LEU A 102 29.31 17.68 18.60
CA LEU A 102 28.08 18.32 18.15
C LEU A 102 27.11 17.30 17.51
N LEU A 103 27.62 16.39 16.66
CA LEU A 103 26.80 15.35 16.03
C LEU A 103 26.15 14.41 17.06
N ASP A 104 26.87 14.05 18.12
CA ASP A 104 26.34 13.23 19.22
C ASP A 104 25.18 13.92 19.95
N LEU A 105 25.11 15.26 19.91
CA LEU A 105 24.02 16.08 20.47
C LEU A 105 22.94 16.44 19.44
N ILE A 106 23.13 16.10 18.16
CA ILE A 106 22.20 16.46 17.09
C ILE A 106 21.46 15.25 16.56
N SER A 107 22.17 14.16 16.24
CA SER A 107 21.65 13.06 15.43
C SER A 107 20.92 11.93 16.18
N PRO A 108 21.33 11.50 17.40
CA PRO A 108 20.71 10.33 18.05
C PRO A 108 19.23 10.54 18.37
N LEU A 109 18.40 9.51 18.16
CA LEU A 109 16.97 9.54 18.51
C LEU A 109 16.74 8.64 19.74
N ASN A 110 16.43 9.24 20.87
CA ASN A 110 16.20 8.59 22.16
C ASN A 110 14.71 8.59 22.54
N LEU A 111 13.95 9.58 22.08
CA LEU A 111 12.50 9.67 22.30
C LEU A 111 11.72 8.84 21.26
N THR A 112 11.69 7.53 21.44
CA THR A 112 11.11 6.59 20.46
C THR A 112 9.64 6.27 20.70
N ASP A 113 9.18 6.24 21.95
CA ASP A 113 7.80 5.90 22.32
C ASP A 113 7.03 7.16 22.78
N PRO A 114 6.08 7.67 21.97
CA PRO A 114 5.25 8.82 22.31
C PRO A 114 4.42 8.63 23.59
N ASP A 115 3.99 7.41 23.88
CA ASP A 115 3.02 7.12 24.94
C ASP A 115 3.72 6.85 26.30
N ALA A 116 5.05 6.83 26.31
CA ALA A 116 5.87 6.69 27.51
C ALA A 116 5.85 7.95 28.38
N ALA A 117 5.89 7.77 29.70
CA ALA A 117 6.02 8.89 30.65
C ALA A 117 7.32 9.70 30.44
N GLU A 118 8.34 9.07 29.87
CA GLU A 118 9.61 9.69 29.52
C GLU A 118 9.52 10.53 28.23
N PHE A 119 8.41 10.51 27.49
CA PHE A 119 8.18 11.38 26.33
C PHE A 119 7.84 12.81 26.76
N ALA A 120 8.81 13.46 27.41
CA ALA A 120 8.69 14.80 27.96
C ALA A 120 9.87 15.68 27.49
N PRO A 121 9.71 17.02 27.52
CA PRO A 121 10.79 17.94 27.15
C PRO A 121 12.09 17.67 27.91
N ASP A 122 11.97 17.30 29.20
CA ASP A 122 13.11 17.05 30.10
C ASP A 122 13.97 15.84 29.70
N HIS A 123 13.44 14.98 28.81
CA HIS A 123 14.13 13.80 28.32
C HIS A 123 14.69 13.96 26.90
N CYS A 124 14.56 15.15 26.29
CA CYS A 124 15.22 15.45 25.02
C CYS A 124 16.74 15.54 25.22
N ARG A 125 17.50 14.59 24.66
CA ARG A 125 18.97 14.54 24.80
C ARG A 125 19.71 14.99 23.55
N SER A 126 19.00 15.13 22.43
CA SER A 126 19.53 15.61 21.16
C SER A 126 18.58 16.60 20.47
N VAL A 127 19.08 17.31 19.44
CA VAL A 127 18.23 18.12 18.56
C VAL A 127 17.19 17.26 17.83
N HIS A 128 17.53 16.01 17.47
CA HIS A 128 16.59 15.07 16.86
C HIS A 128 15.45 14.70 17.84
N ASP A 129 15.73 14.57 19.14
CA ASP A 129 14.71 14.39 20.17
C ASP A 129 13.80 15.61 20.28
N ILE A 130 14.34 16.83 20.20
CA ILE A 130 13.55 18.06 20.21
C ILE A 130 12.63 18.12 18.98
N ILE A 131 13.16 17.83 17.79
CA ILE A 131 12.36 17.79 16.56
C ILE A 131 11.26 16.73 16.69
N ARG A 132 11.59 15.52 17.18
CA ARG A 132 10.63 14.44 17.40
C ARG A 132 9.55 14.82 18.41
N TYR A 133 9.94 15.42 19.52
CA TYR A 133 9.03 15.89 20.56
C TYR A 133 8.13 17.01 20.04
N CYS A 134 8.68 18.03 19.38
CA CYS A 134 7.91 19.12 18.79
C CYS A 134 6.98 18.62 17.69
N HIS A 135 7.41 17.67 16.84
CA HIS A 135 6.56 17.05 15.84
C HIS A 135 5.40 16.30 16.50
N GLU A 136 5.69 15.39 17.43
CA GLU A 136 4.66 14.62 18.15
C GLU A 136 3.73 15.53 18.94
N MET A 137 4.23 16.58 19.60
CA MET A 137 3.40 17.57 20.28
C MET A 137 2.59 18.40 19.30
N SER A 138 3.12 18.77 18.14
CA SER A 138 2.37 19.52 17.12
C SER A 138 1.26 18.67 16.55
N VAL A 139 1.53 17.39 16.28
CA VAL A 139 0.55 16.37 15.90
C VAL A 139 -0.50 16.23 17.01
N ARG A 140 -0.09 15.99 18.26
CA ARG A 140 -1.00 15.89 19.42
C ARG A 140 -1.81 17.15 19.65
N GLN A 141 -1.24 18.35 19.49
CA GLN A 141 -1.94 19.62 19.71
C GLN A 141 -2.87 19.95 18.54
N MET A 142 -2.47 19.67 17.31
CA MET A 142 -3.36 19.73 16.14
C MET A 142 -4.62 18.87 16.35
N PHE A 143 -4.52 17.79 17.14
CA PHE A 143 -5.66 16.92 17.49
C PHE A 143 -6.32 17.21 18.85
N ASN A 144 -5.58 17.63 19.89
CA ASN A 144 -6.11 18.07 21.19
C ASN A 144 -6.82 19.43 21.10
N LEU A 145 -6.56 20.20 20.05
CA LEU A 145 -7.42 21.31 19.65
C LEU A 145 -8.87 20.85 19.44
N GLY A 146 -9.11 19.59 19.08
CA GLY A 146 -10.45 19.02 18.96
C GLY A 146 -11.05 18.42 20.24
N GLU A 147 -10.27 18.22 21.30
CA GLU A 147 -10.76 17.79 22.62
C GLU A 147 -10.95 18.96 23.59
N THR A 148 -10.07 19.97 23.54
CA THR A 148 -10.13 21.16 24.42
C THR A 148 -11.13 22.19 23.92
N ILE A 149 -11.35 22.22 22.61
CA ILE A 149 -12.42 22.94 21.93
C ILE A 149 -13.29 21.81 21.39
N GLY A 150 -14.42 21.52 22.05
CA GLY A 150 -15.21 20.33 21.72
C GLY A 150 -15.42 20.16 20.22
N ARG A 151 -14.93 19.05 19.65
CA ARG A 151 -14.79 18.78 18.20
C ARG A 151 -13.94 19.85 17.51
N THR A 152 -12.84 19.43 16.86
CA THR A 152 -12.49 20.10 15.61
C THR A 152 -13.67 19.77 14.70
N GLU A 153 -14.56 20.73 14.46
CA GLU A 153 -15.82 20.53 13.71
C GLU A 153 -15.62 19.85 12.33
N ASN A 154 -14.37 19.77 11.83
CA ASN A 154 -14.03 19.42 10.46
C ASN A 154 -13.25 18.11 10.26
N ALA A 155 -12.82 17.40 11.31
CA ALA A 155 -12.10 16.12 11.14
C ALA A 155 -13.07 14.93 11.15
N VAL A 156 -13.08 14.13 10.09
CA VAL A 156 -14.04 13.04 9.88
C VAL A 156 -13.34 11.69 9.97
N ARG A 157 -13.88 10.77 10.79
CA ARG A 157 -13.41 9.38 10.82
C ARG A 157 -13.85 8.65 9.55
N LEU A 158 -12.88 8.11 8.80
CA LEU A 158 -13.17 7.32 7.61
C LEU A 158 -13.59 5.89 8.02
N GLN A 159 -14.69 5.42 7.45
CA GLN A 159 -15.05 4.01 7.47
C GLN A 159 -14.22 3.28 6.42
N VAL A 160 -13.30 2.44 6.89
CA VAL A 160 -12.35 1.71 6.06
C VAL A 160 -12.40 0.21 6.34
N ASN A 161 -12.13 -0.57 5.29
CA ASN A 161 -12.12 -2.03 5.33
C ASN A 161 -10.69 -2.54 5.42
N VAL A 162 -9.90 -1.93 6.30
CA VAL A 162 -8.55 -2.36 6.65
C VAL A 162 -8.41 -2.15 8.16
N PRO A 163 -7.55 -2.88 8.88
CA PRO A 163 -7.32 -2.73 10.31
C PRO A 163 -6.55 -1.44 10.64
N LEU A 164 -7.04 -0.30 10.14
CA LEU A 164 -6.54 1.04 10.41
C LEU A 164 -7.71 1.92 10.84
N VAL A 165 -7.44 2.81 11.79
CA VAL A 165 -8.36 3.89 12.14
C VAL A 165 -7.80 5.16 11.52
N ILE A 166 -8.48 5.70 10.49
CA ILE A 166 -8.03 6.89 9.77
C ILE A 166 -9.00 8.04 10.03
N TYR A 167 -8.47 9.18 10.45
CA TYR A 167 -9.20 10.45 10.54
C TYR A 167 -8.73 11.37 9.41
N ALA A 168 -9.68 11.89 8.64
CA ALA A 168 -9.44 12.80 7.53
C ALA A 168 -9.76 14.25 7.93
N LEU A 169 -8.87 15.17 7.59
CA LEU A 169 -9.08 16.62 7.67
C LEU A 169 -9.06 17.18 6.27
N ASP A 170 -10.19 17.71 5.80
CA ASP A 170 -10.29 18.34 4.48
C ASP A 170 -9.91 19.81 4.54
N MET A 171 -8.87 20.18 3.78
CA MET A 171 -8.37 21.54 3.59
C MET A 171 -8.99 22.20 2.34
N GLY A 172 -9.75 21.45 1.54
CA GLY A 172 -10.45 21.90 0.35
C GLY A 172 -10.40 20.90 -0.79
N GLY A 173 -11.57 20.42 -1.24
CA GLY A 173 -11.70 19.50 -2.37
C GLY A 173 -11.16 18.09 -2.11
N GLY A 174 -10.83 17.76 -0.86
CA GLY A 174 -10.35 16.46 -0.43
C GLY A 174 -11.49 15.45 -0.24
N LEU A 175 -12.69 15.88 0.13
CA LEU A 175 -13.89 15.04 0.24
C LEU A 175 -14.96 15.43 -0.79
N ARG A 176 -15.83 14.48 -1.12
CA ARG A 176 -16.97 14.71 -2.01
C ARG A 176 -17.92 15.78 -1.47
N ASP A 177 -18.40 16.65 -2.35
CA ASP A 177 -19.41 17.66 -2.04
C ASP A 177 -20.74 17.05 -1.56
N GLY A 178 -21.40 17.74 -0.63
CA GLY A 178 -22.73 17.38 -0.13
C GLY A 178 -22.77 16.37 1.01
N LEU A 179 -21.60 15.99 1.57
CA LEU A 179 -21.53 15.22 2.82
C LEU A 179 -21.98 16.07 4.00
N THR A 180 -22.80 15.49 4.87
CA THR A 180 -23.30 16.11 6.11
C THR A 180 -22.72 15.43 7.34
N THR A 181 -22.87 16.04 8.51
CA THR A 181 -22.45 15.45 9.79
C THR A 181 -23.19 14.16 10.17
N CYS A 182 -24.26 13.82 9.47
CA CYS A 182 -25.03 12.59 9.66
C CYS A 182 -24.53 11.44 8.77
N ASP A 183 -23.68 11.72 7.78
CA ASP A 183 -23.19 10.73 6.84
C ASP A 183 -22.01 9.95 7.41
N THR A 184 -21.98 8.65 7.13
CA THR A 184 -20.78 7.84 7.39
C THR A 184 -19.86 7.96 6.18
N VAL A 185 -18.72 8.63 6.35
CA VAL A 185 -17.78 8.89 5.26
C VAL A 185 -16.86 7.69 5.05
N SER A 186 -16.91 7.09 3.88
CA SER A 186 -16.03 6.01 3.44
C SER A 186 -14.72 6.56 2.87
N ALA A 187 -13.66 5.75 2.83
CA ALA A 187 -12.48 6.10 2.01
C ALA A 187 -12.81 6.30 0.52
N HIS A 188 -13.93 5.77 0.04
CA HIS A 188 -14.39 5.97 -1.34
C HIS A 188 -15.10 7.32 -1.57
N ASP A 189 -15.41 8.06 -0.50
CA ASP A 189 -15.94 9.42 -0.57
C ASP A 189 -14.83 10.48 -0.63
N VAL A 190 -13.56 10.07 -0.51
CA VAL A 190 -12.39 10.93 -0.67
C VAL A 190 -12.13 11.19 -2.15
N THR A 191 -12.00 12.46 -2.52
CA THR A 191 -11.79 12.93 -3.90
C THR A 191 -10.34 13.33 -4.17
N SER A 192 -9.54 13.53 -3.13
CA SER A 192 -8.11 13.83 -3.25
C SER A 192 -7.42 12.81 -4.16
N VAL A 193 -6.86 13.31 -5.27
CA VAL A 193 -6.18 12.50 -6.29
C VAL A 193 -5.10 11.61 -5.68
N PRO A 194 -4.15 12.15 -4.89
CA PRO A 194 -3.10 11.33 -4.32
C PRO A 194 -3.62 10.32 -3.29
N PHE A 195 -4.66 10.67 -2.50
CA PHE A 195 -5.28 9.71 -1.59
C PHE A 195 -5.92 8.55 -2.33
N VAL A 196 -6.73 8.83 -3.36
CA VAL A 196 -7.43 7.80 -4.12
C VAL A 196 -6.42 6.85 -4.78
N ALA A 197 -5.33 7.37 -5.34
CA ALA A 197 -4.27 6.55 -5.92
C ALA A 197 -3.57 5.65 -4.88
N LEU A 198 -3.18 6.22 -3.75
CA LEU A 198 -2.57 5.47 -2.64
C LEU A 198 -3.53 4.42 -2.06
N TRP A 199 -4.82 4.78 -1.92
CA TRP A 199 -5.85 3.91 -1.37
C TRP A 199 -6.14 2.71 -2.27
N ARG A 200 -6.10 2.86 -3.60
CA ARG A 200 -6.16 1.74 -4.55
C ARG A 200 -5.11 0.68 -4.24
N GLY A 201 -3.92 1.10 -3.81
CA GLY A 201 -2.85 0.21 -3.39
C GLY A 201 -3.10 -0.46 -2.05
N PHE A 202 -3.54 0.30 -1.04
CA PHE A 202 -3.91 -0.25 0.26
C PHE A 202 -5.04 -1.28 0.18
N SER A 203 -6.03 -1.04 -0.68
CA SER A 203 -7.18 -1.90 -0.88
C SER A 203 -6.99 -2.89 -2.04
N TYR A 204 -5.75 -3.08 -2.51
CA TYR A 204 -5.50 -3.96 -3.65
C TYR A 204 -5.96 -5.39 -3.36
N PRO A 205 -6.77 -6.01 -4.25
CA PRO A 205 -7.35 -7.34 -4.03
C PRO A 205 -6.37 -8.46 -3.69
N GLY A 206 -5.13 -8.38 -4.19
CA GLY A 206 -4.08 -9.35 -3.91
C GLY A 206 -3.40 -9.20 -2.54
N ILE A 207 -3.87 -8.28 -1.69
CA ILE A 207 -3.33 -8.06 -0.34
C ILE A 207 -4.34 -8.58 0.68
N ASN A 208 -3.93 -9.58 1.45
CA ASN A 208 -4.74 -10.15 2.51
C ASN A 208 -4.52 -9.41 3.85
N TRP A 209 -5.59 -8.83 4.41
CA TRP A 209 -5.55 -8.16 5.71
C TRP A 209 -5.85 -9.07 6.90
N SER A 210 -6.38 -10.28 6.66
CA SER A 210 -6.82 -11.23 7.71
C SER A 210 -5.68 -12.00 8.38
N SER A 211 -4.56 -12.25 7.67
CA SER A 211 -3.38 -12.94 8.23
C SER A 211 -2.74 -12.17 9.40
N ALA A 212 -2.94 -10.85 9.48
CA ALA A 212 -2.48 -10.04 10.61
C ALA A 212 -3.36 -10.16 11.88
N ILE A 213 -4.60 -10.64 11.75
CA ILE A 213 -5.50 -10.82 12.89
C ILE A 213 -5.17 -12.12 13.64
N GLY A 214 -4.68 -13.15 12.93
CA GLY A 214 -4.33 -14.46 13.50
C GLY A 214 -3.09 -14.46 14.41
N LEU A 215 -2.16 -13.51 14.23
CA LEU A 215 -0.97 -13.37 15.08
C LEU A 215 -1.27 -12.63 16.39
N GLY A 216 -2.33 -11.81 16.44
CA GLY A 216 -2.69 -11.05 17.64
C GLY A 216 -3.08 -11.92 18.84
N GLY A 217 -3.71 -13.07 18.64
CA GLY A 217 -4.11 -13.98 19.73
C GLY A 217 -2.94 -14.77 20.32
N ALA A 218 -2.03 -15.26 19.46
CA ALA A 218 -0.84 -15.99 19.88
C ALA A 218 0.23 -15.06 20.46
N ASP A 219 0.40 -13.85 19.90
CA ASP A 219 1.28 -12.83 20.44
C ASP A 219 0.78 -12.23 21.75
N PHE A 220 -0.55 -12.10 21.94
CA PHE A 220 -1.11 -11.72 23.23
C PHE A 220 -0.81 -12.77 24.31
N LEU A 221 -0.89 -14.06 23.97
CA LEU A 221 -0.56 -15.16 24.88
C LEU A 221 0.95 -15.25 25.17
N SER A 222 1.81 -14.96 24.18
CA SER A 222 3.26 -14.94 24.35
C SER A 222 3.73 -13.74 25.17
N LEU A 223 3.10 -12.56 25.01
CA LEU A 223 3.28 -11.37 25.86
C LEU A 223 2.84 -11.61 27.31
N MET A 224 1.74 -12.34 27.53
CA MET A 224 1.35 -12.76 28.87
C MET A 224 2.31 -13.78 29.49
N ALA A 225 2.81 -14.73 28.69
CA ALA A 225 3.81 -15.71 29.13
C ALA A 225 5.17 -15.06 29.45
N ALA A 226 5.51 -13.95 28.79
CA ALA A 226 6.68 -13.11 29.08
C ALA A 226 6.50 -12.17 30.29
N GLY A 227 5.35 -12.22 30.98
CA GLY A 227 5.13 -11.50 32.24
C GLY A 227 4.72 -10.02 32.09
N ALA A 228 4.36 -9.56 30.89
CA ALA A 228 3.84 -8.21 30.69
C ALA A 228 2.38 -8.12 31.14
N ARG A 229 2.10 -7.44 32.26
CA ARG A 229 0.72 -7.13 32.68
C ARG A 229 0.18 -5.97 31.84
N PRO A 230 -1.04 -6.07 31.27
CA PRO A 230 -1.63 -4.97 30.53
C PRO A 230 -1.98 -3.82 31.48
N GLN A 231 -1.32 -2.67 31.30
CA GLN A 231 -1.82 -1.41 31.85
C GLN A 231 -3.02 -0.96 31.03
N GLN A 232 -4.06 -0.47 31.71
CA GLN A 232 -5.42 -0.25 31.23
C GLN A 232 -5.61 0.80 30.11
N ASN A 233 -4.55 1.32 29.48
CA ASN A 233 -4.65 2.35 28.43
C ASN A 233 -3.94 2.03 27.09
N THR A 234 -3.29 0.87 26.94
CA THR A 234 -2.63 0.53 25.68
C THR A 234 -3.60 -0.15 24.73
N ARG A 235 -4.46 0.62 24.05
CA ARG A 235 -5.10 0.12 22.83
C ARG A 235 -3.99 -0.10 21.80
N LEU A 236 -3.78 -1.37 21.41
CA LEU A 236 -2.93 -1.74 20.28
C LEU A 236 -3.39 -0.95 19.03
N GLY A 237 -2.51 -0.09 18.49
CA GLY A 237 -2.77 0.73 17.30
C GLY A 237 -3.34 2.12 17.61
N GLY A 238 -2.50 3.15 17.54
CA GLY A 238 -2.95 4.55 17.62
C GLY A 238 -3.67 4.99 16.32
N ALA A 239 -4.36 6.13 16.39
CA ALA A 239 -5.05 6.70 15.24
C ALA A 239 -4.07 7.12 14.13
N SER A 240 -4.45 6.85 12.88
CA SER A 240 -3.81 7.36 11.67
C SER A 240 -4.55 8.61 11.19
N TYR A 241 -3.86 9.53 10.52
CA TYR A 241 -4.41 10.82 10.14
C TYR A 241 -4.08 11.15 8.69
N ALA A 242 -5.05 11.70 7.97
CA ALA A 242 -4.94 12.16 6.60
C ALA A 242 -5.34 13.64 6.52
N ILE A 243 -4.44 14.50 6.07
CA ILE A 243 -4.76 15.88 5.67
C ILE A 243 -4.93 15.86 4.16
N LEU A 244 -6.08 16.31 3.68
CA LEU A 244 -6.51 16.16 2.30
C LEU A 244 -6.78 17.52 1.67
N ALA A 245 -6.35 17.70 0.42
CA ALA A 245 -6.94 18.64 -0.51
C ALA A 245 -7.15 17.94 -1.85
N GLY A 246 -7.76 18.60 -2.83
CA GLY A 246 -8.01 18.00 -4.16
C GLY A 246 -6.78 17.38 -4.80
N ASP A 247 -5.62 18.03 -4.69
CA ASP A 247 -4.33 17.64 -5.26
C ASP A 247 -3.27 17.26 -4.21
N TYR A 248 -3.58 17.37 -2.92
CA TYR A 248 -2.62 17.17 -1.82
C TYR A 248 -3.05 16.07 -0.85
N LEU A 249 -2.07 15.34 -0.34
CA LEU A 249 -2.22 14.35 0.72
C LEU A 249 -1.03 14.42 1.67
N ASN A 250 -1.32 14.54 2.96
CA ASN A 250 -0.38 14.16 4.02
C ASN A 250 -1.02 13.05 4.86
N LEU A 251 -0.49 11.83 4.76
CA LEU A 251 -1.00 10.66 5.46
C LEU A 251 0.04 10.15 6.46
N SER A 252 -0.26 10.25 7.75
CA SER A 252 0.50 9.58 8.81
C SER A 252 -0.23 8.30 9.23
N VAL A 253 0.36 7.14 8.90
CA VAL A 253 -0.18 5.82 9.22
C VAL A 253 0.58 5.18 10.38
N ARG A 254 -0.16 4.69 11.38
CA ARG A 254 0.38 3.92 12.51
C ARG A 254 -0.10 2.47 12.43
N PHE A 255 0.80 1.56 12.06
CA PHE A 255 0.55 0.12 12.00
C PHE A 255 1.07 -0.56 13.28
N GLY A 256 0.34 -0.42 14.39
CA GLY A 256 0.81 -0.92 15.69
C GLY A 256 2.16 -0.29 16.08
N TYR A 257 3.26 -1.02 15.82
CA TYR A 257 4.64 -0.64 16.14
C TYR A 257 5.42 0.02 14.97
N HIS A 258 4.82 0.17 13.78
CA HIS A 258 5.44 0.90 12.65
C HIS A 258 4.74 2.23 12.41
N PHE A 259 5.51 3.20 11.93
CA PHE A 259 5.04 4.51 11.54
C PHE A 259 5.49 4.82 10.11
N ALA A 260 4.55 5.21 9.26
CA ALA A 260 4.81 5.65 7.90
C ALA A 260 4.15 7.01 7.69
N THR A 261 4.85 7.94 7.05
CA THR A 261 4.27 9.21 6.58
C THR A 261 4.44 9.29 5.08
N VAL A 262 3.34 9.47 4.37
CA VAL A 262 3.29 9.73 2.93
C VAL A 262 2.85 11.17 2.74
N ASP A 263 3.65 11.97 2.03
CA ASP A 263 3.31 13.34 1.69
C ASP A 263 3.41 13.54 0.18
N ALA A 264 2.33 13.98 -0.45
CA ALA A 264 2.20 14.00 -1.90
C ALA A 264 1.45 15.23 -2.38
N LEU A 265 2.03 15.90 -3.39
CA LEU A 265 1.37 16.94 -4.17
C LEU A 265 1.28 16.47 -5.64
N CYS A 266 0.06 16.38 -6.14
CA CYS A 266 -0.29 15.87 -7.46
C CYS A 266 -1.17 16.89 -8.20
N GLY A 267 -0.57 18.02 -8.55
CA GLY A 267 -1.19 19.10 -9.30
C GLY A 267 -0.90 19.03 -10.80
N ASP A 268 -1.36 20.05 -11.51
CA ASP A 268 -1.17 20.19 -12.96
C ASP A 268 0.25 20.65 -13.33
N GLU A 269 0.95 21.30 -12.40
CA GLU A 269 2.31 21.83 -12.60
C GLU A 269 3.38 20.79 -12.19
N VAL A 270 3.99 20.14 -13.18
CA VAL A 270 4.98 19.07 -13.01
C VAL A 270 6.13 19.46 -12.08
N GLU A 271 6.59 20.71 -12.14
CA GLU A 271 7.73 21.20 -11.33
C GLU A 271 7.45 21.20 -9.82
N HIS A 272 6.18 21.32 -9.42
CA HIS A 272 5.76 21.31 -8.02
C HIS A 272 5.41 19.92 -7.51
N ASN A 273 5.13 18.97 -8.41
CA ASN A 273 4.71 17.64 -8.02
C ASN A 273 5.82 16.86 -7.31
N TYR A 274 5.49 16.32 -6.16
CA TYR A 274 6.38 15.53 -5.35
C TYR A 274 5.65 14.42 -4.61
N LEU A 275 6.41 13.40 -4.22
CA LEU A 275 6.00 12.33 -3.34
C LEU A 275 7.15 12.00 -2.41
N THR A 276 6.91 12.11 -1.11
CA THR A 276 7.85 11.69 -0.08
C THR A 276 7.23 10.59 0.78
N LEU A 277 8.08 9.66 1.19
CA LEU A 277 7.75 8.58 2.09
C LEU A 277 8.81 8.52 3.18
N ASN A 278 8.37 8.64 4.43
CA ASN A 278 9.18 8.38 5.60
C ASN A 278 8.65 7.14 6.30
N PHE A 279 9.53 6.19 6.61
CA PHE A 279 9.16 4.94 7.25
C PHE A 279 10.11 4.62 8.41
N ALA A 280 9.55 4.34 9.58
CA ALA A 280 10.31 4.03 10.78
C ALA A 280 9.60 3.06 11.72
N GLY A 281 10.37 2.45 12.62
CA GLY A 281 9.87 1.66 13.75
C GLY A 281 9.64 0.18 13.47
N GLY A 282 9.41 -0.60 14.53
CA GLY A 282 8.94 -1.98 14.46
C GLY A 282 9.11 -2.84 15.68
N ALA A 283 8.42 -4.00 15.66
CA ALA A 283 8.39 -4.95 16.77
C ALA A 283 9.44 -6.07 16.63
N GLY A 284 9.98 -6.28 15.42
CA GLY A 284 11.01 -7.25 15.15
C GLY A 284 12.38 -6.89 15.71
N ALA A 285 13.26 -7.89 15.81
CA ALA A 285 14.67 -7.68 16.16
C ALA A 285 15.33 -6.71 15.16
N TYR A 286 16.38 -6.00 15.60
CA TYR A 286 17.11 -5.03 14.78
C TYR A 286 17.46 -5.57 13.37
N HIS A 287 17.93 -6.82 13.30
CA HIS A 287 18.24 -7.50 12.05
C HIS A 287 17.05 -7.59 11.08
N GLY A 288 15.87 -8.01 11.55
CA GLY A 288 14.68 -8.13 10.72
C GLY A 288 14.13 -6.77 10.28
N ARG A 289 14.19 -5.76 11.16
CA ARG A 289 13.85 -4.36 10.81
C ARG A 289 14.75 -3.82 9.71
N SER A 290 16.06 -4.06 9.79
CA SER A 290 17.02 -3.67 8.75
C SER A 290 16.75 -4.35 7.41
N LEU A 291 16.43 -5.65 7.41
CA LEU A 291 16.08 -6.39 6.19
C LEU A 291 14.80 -5.86 5.54
N ARG A 292 13.78 -5.52 6.34
CA ARG A 292 12.55 -4.92 5.81
C ARG A 292 12.82 -3.52 5.24
N ILE A 293 13.60 -2.68 5.91
CA ILE A 293 13.97 -1.37 5.38
C ILE A 293 14.73 -1.52 4.06
N GLN A 294 15.63 -2.50 3.97
CA GLN A 294 16.31 -2.83 2.72
C GLN A 294 15.32 -3.24 1.62
N PHE A 295 14.35 -4.11 1.93
CA PHE A 295 13.29 -4.48 0.98
C PHE A 295 12.49 -3.26 0.50
N LEU A 296 12.05 -2.40 1.42
CA LEU A 296 11.33 -1.17 1.07
C LEU A 296 12.18 -0.27 0.16
N ALA A 297 13.46 -0.07 0.50
CA ALA A 297 14.38 0.73 -0.28
C ALA A 297 14.60 0.15 -1.69
N GLU A 298 14.83 -1.16 -1.82
CA GLU A 298 15.02 -1.82 -3.13
C GLU A 298 13.79 -1.67 -4.05
N VAL A 299 12.57 -1.78 -3.49
CA VAL A 299 11.35 -1.54 -4.26
C VAL A 299 11.23 -0.07 -4.66
N LEU A 300 11.44 0.86 -3.72
CA LEU A 300 11.33 2.31 -3.97
C LEU A 300 12.36 2.80 -4.99
N ASP A 301 13.61 2.33 -4.91
CA ASP A 301 14.66 2.62 -5.89
C ASP A 301 14.25 2.18 -7.30
N ARG A 302 13.64 0.99 -7.43
CA ARG A 302 13.14 0.48 -8.72
C ARG A 302 11.89 1.22 -9.22
N LEU A 303 11.12 1.83 -8.32
CA LEU A 303 10.04 2.76 -8.66
C LEU A 303 10.55 4.17 -9.01
N GLY A 304 11.86 4.43 -8.88
CA GLY A 304 12.52 5.68 -9.27
C GLY A 304 12.76 6.67 -8.14
N PHE A 305 12.51 6.31 -6.88
CA PHE A 305 12.76 7.17 -5.74
C PHE A 305 14.26 7.35 -5.48
N GLU A 306 14.62 8.52 -4.96
CA GLU A 306 15.87 8.70 -4.24
C GLU A 306 15.66 8.25 -2.79
N THR A 307 16.37 7.21 -2.34
CA THR A 307 16.25 6.69 -0.98
C THR A 307 17.47 7.00 -0.11
N ALA A 308 17.23 7.23 1.17
CA ALA A 308 18.25 7.43 2.19
C ALA A 308 17.87 6.67 3.47
N ILE A 309 18.80 5.86 3.97
CA ILE A 309 18.61 5.08 5.20
C ILE A 309 19.48 5.68 6.31
N LYS A 310 18.87 6.03 7.43
CA LYS A 310 19.53 6.54 8.63
C LYS A 310 19.12 5.70 9.84
N GLY A 311 19.92 4.69 10.19
CA GLY A 311 19.57 3.77 11.26
C GLY A 311 18.35 2.92 10.86
N ASP A 312 17.24 3.07 11.57
CA ASP A 312 15.96 2.41 11.27
C ASP A 312 14.91 3.33 10.61
N LEU A 313 15.35 4.53 10.18
CA LEU A 313 14.55 5.45 9.37
C LEU A 313 14.91 5.29 7.88
N LEU A 314 13.88 5.09 7.07
CA LEU A 314 13.93 5.19 5.62
C LEU A 314 13.26 6.49 5.19
N GLU A 315 14.00 7.33 4.48
CA GLU A 315 13.49 8.51 3.79
C GLU A 315 13.55 8.22 2.29
N ALA A 316 12.45 8.45 1.57
CA ALA A 316 12.39 8.29 0.13
C ALA A 316 11.67 9.49 -0.50
N SER A 317 12.20 10.01 -1.59
CA SER A 317 11.59 11.13 -2.32
C SER A 317 11.61 10.93 -3.83
N LEU A 318 10.53 11.34 -4.47
CA LEU A 318 10.36 11.37 -5.91
C LEU A 318 9.73 12.73 -6.27
N SER A 319 10.14 13.33 -7.39
CA SER A 319 9.65 14.65 -7.79
C SER A 319 9.63 14.78 -9.31
N ARG A 320 8.92 15.80 -9.81
CA ARG A 320 8.86 16.15 -11.24
C ARG A 320 8.21 15.09 -12.12
N LEU A 321 7.18 14.44 -11.60
CA LEU A 321 6.29 13.59 -12.38
C LEU A 321 4.98 14.32 -12.67
N ASP A 322 4.44 14.12 -13.86
CA ASP A 322 3.07 14.53 -14.14
C ASP A 322 2.08 13.63 -13.40
N ARG A 323 0.83 14.10 -13.26
CA ARG A 323 -0.22 13.37 -12.55
C ARG A 323 -0.44 11.93 -13.09
N PRO A 324 -0.52 11.69 -14.40
CA PRO A 324 -0.67 10.33 -14.95
C PRO A 324 0.46 9.37 -14.60
N ALA A 325 1.70 9.88 -14.44
CA ALA A 325 2.83 9.05 -13.98
C ALA A 325 2.87 8.89 -12.45
N LEU A 326 2.39 9.88 -11.69
CA LEU A 326 2.43 9.85 -10.22
C LEU A 326 1.35 8.93 -9.62
N GLU A 327 0.15 8.87 -10.20
CA GLU A 327 -0.93 8.01 -9.71
C GLU A 327 -0.55 6.50 -9.64
N PRO A 328 0.04 5.87 -10.67
CA PRO A 328 0.50 4.49 -10.59
C PRO A 328 1.60 4.27 -9.54
N VAL A 329 2.49 5.24 -9.34
CA VAL A 329 3.55 5.14 -8.32
C VAL A 329 2.94 5.18 -6.93
N LEU A 330 1.96 6.06 -6.69
CA LEU A 330 1.21 6.11 -5.43
C LEU A 330 0.47 4.80 -5.15
N ASP A 331 -0.16 4.19 -6.16
CA ASP A 331 -0.75 2.85 -6.04
C ASP A 331 0.31 1.83 -5.57
N GLN A 332 1.47 1.77 -6.22
CA GLN A 332 2.56 0.87 -5.81
C GLN A 332 3.07 1.15 -4.39
N VAL A 333 3.19 2.42 -3.98
CA VAL A 333 3.55 2.78 -2.60
C VAL A 333 2.50 2.27 -1.61
N GLY A 334 1.21 2.40 -1.93
CA GLY A 334 0.12 1.87 -1.11
C GLY A 334 0.21 0.35 -0.96
N ARG A 335 0.47 -0.36 -2.06
CA ARG A 335 0.68 -1.83 -2.05
C ARG A 335 1.90 -2.23 -1.24
N LEU A 336 3.01 -1.48 -1.37
CA LEU A 336 4.25 -1.73 -0.65
C LEU A 336 4.04 -1.60 0.87
N LEU A 337 3.41 -0.51 1.31
CA LEU A 337 3.10 -0.29 2.73
C LEU A 337 2.19 -1.40 3.27
N ALA A 338 1.16 -1.79 2.51
CA ALA A 338 0.22 -2.82 2.91
C ALA A 338 0.82 -4.24 2.94
N ALA A 339 1.73 -4.56 2.00
CA ALA A 339 2.40 -5.86 1.91
C ALA A 339 3.59 -6.00 2.88
N SER A 340 4.20 -4.89 3.30
CA SER A 340 5.40 -4.91 4.16
C SER A 340 5.13 -5.18 5.65
N ARG A 341 3.87 -5.36 6.04
CA ARG A 341 3.45 -5.56 7.43
C ARG A 341 4.06 -6.84 8.00
N LEU A 342 4.59 -6.77 9.22
CA LEU A 342 5.17 -7.89 9.98
C LEU A 342 6.38 -8.58 9.32
N LEU A 343 6.86 -8.10 8.16
CA LEU A 343 8.03 -8.66 7.50
C LEU A 343 9.29 -8.56 8.36
N ASP A 344 9.37 -7.59 9.27
CA ASP A 344 10.47 -7.46 10.22
C ASP A 344 10.56 -8.60 11.24
N MET A 345 9.49 -9.38 11.41
CA MET A 345 9.48 -10.58 12.24
C MET A 345 9.74 -11.87 11.44
N ALA A 346 9.47 -11.84 10.13
CA ALA A 346 9.59 -13.01 9.25
C ALA A 346 10.92 -13.10 8.49
N LEU A 347 11.53 -11.95 8.16
CA LEU A 347 12.77 -11.86 7.42
C LEU A 347 13.98 -12.30 8.25
N LYS A 348 14.77 -13.24 7.73
CA LYS A 348 15.96 -13.81 8.38
C LYS A 348 17.22 -13.58 7.55
N THR A 349 17.13 -13.55 6.22
CA THR A 349 18.30 -13.45 5.34
C THR A 349 18.13 -12.40 4.23
N PRO A 350 19.24 -11.79 3.76
CA PRO A 350 19.22 -10.86 2.62
C PRO A 350 18.71 -11.49 1.32
N GLY A 351 18.92 -12.80 1.11
CA GLY A 351 18.40 -13.50 -0.07
C GLY A 351 16.87 -13.52 -0.14
N GLN A 352 16.19 -13.44 1.01
CA GLN A 352 14.73 -13.28 1.03
C GLN A 352 14.32 -11.90 0.52
N VAL A 353 15.08 -10.85 0.79
CA VAL A 353 14.77 -9.48 0.34
C VAL A 353 14.66 -9.44 -1.19
N GLN A 354 15.67 -9.93 -1.91
CA GLN A 354 15.65 -9.97 -3.38
C GLN A 354 14.44 -10.76 -3.93
N ARG A 355 14.14 -11.91 -3.31
CA ARG A 355 12.97 -12.71 -3.69
C ARG A 355 11.67 -11.93 -3.48
N LEU A 356 11.50 -11.26 -2.35
CA LEU A 356 10.31 -10.45 -2.06
C LEU A 356 10.19 -9.27 -3.01
N THR A 357 11.31 -8.61 -3.36
CA THR A 357 11.34 -7.54 -4.36
C THR A 357 10.80 -8.04 -5.70
N GLU A 358 11.23 -9.20 -6.18
CA GLU A 358 10.70 -9.75 -7.45
C GLU A 358 9.24 -10.19 -7.35
N LEU A 359 8.84 -10.80 -6.23
CA LEU A 359 7.43 -11.16 -6.00
C LEU A 359 6.52 -9.91 -6.01
N PHE A 360 6.97 -8.81 -5.41
CA PHE A 360 6.26 -7.54 -5.41
C PHE A 360 5.97 -7.07 -6.83
N PHE A 361 6.99 -7.02 -7.69
CA PHE A 361 6.84 -6.60 -9.10
C PHE A 361 6.10 -7.62 -9.98
N GLN A 362 6.00 -8.88 -9.55
CA GLN A 362 5.14 -9.90 -10.16
C GLN A 362 3.67 -9.81 -9.69
N GLY A 363 3.32 -8.83 -8.85
CA GLY A 363 1.96 -8.66 -8.33
C GLY A 363 1.57 -9.67 -7.26
N ARG A 364 2.55 -10.31 -6.63
CA ARG A 364 2.38 -11.30 -5.55
C ARG A 364 2.75 -10.66 -4.22
N TYR A 365 1.74 -10.26 -3.44
CA TYR A 365 1.92 -9.48 -2.21
C TYR A 365 1.73 -10.27 -0.91
N ASP A 366 1.26 -11.52 -1.00
CA ASP A 366 1.21 -12.42 0.16
C ASP A 366 2.56 -13.10 0.34
N PHE A 367 3.35 -12.57 1.27
CA PHE A 367 4.72 -13.00 1.50
C PHE A 367 4.86 -14.03 2.63
N LEU A 368 3.83 -14.16 3.48
CA LEU A 368 3.88 -14.95 4.70
C LEU A 368 3.13 -16.27 4.56
N ASP A 369 2.09 -16.33 3.72
CA ASP A 369 1.35 -17.57 3.48
C ASP A 369 1.97 -18.34 2.29
N PRO A 370 2.28 -19.65 2.46
CA PRO A 370 2.76 -20.46 1.36
C PRO A 370 1.68 -20.64 0.30
N GLU A 371 2.06 -20.61 -0.99
CA GLU A 371 1.13 -20.92 -2.07
C GLU A 371 0.55 -22.33 -1.87
N GLU A 372 -0.78 -22.41 -1.76
CA GLU A 372 -1.48 -23.69 -1.81
C GLU A 372 -1.33 -24.25 -3.25
N PRO A 373 -0.77 -25.47 -3.42
CA PRO A 373 -0.49 -26.03 -4.75
C PRO A 373 -1.74 -26.22 -5.61
N ASP A 374 -2.91 -26.33 -4.99
CA ASP A 374 -4.18 -26.54 -5.66
C ASP A 374 -4.99 -25.24 -5.88
N ALA A 375 -4.45 -24.06 -5.52
CA ALA A 375 -5.16 -22.80 -5.66
C ALA A 375 -5.39 -22.42 -7.15
N PRO A 376 -6.55 -21.83 -7.51
CA PRO A 376 -6.82 -21.38 -8.88
C PRO A 376 -5.77 -20.39 -9.40
N ALA A 377 -5.07 -20.80 -10.46
CA ALA A 377 -4.15 -19.92 -11.18
C ALA A 377 -4.90 -18.71 -11.75
N HIS A 378 -4.27 -17.53 -11.75
CA HIS A 378 -4.84 -16.26 -12.21
C HIS A 378 -5.95 -15.65 -11.33
N PHE A 379 -6.08 -16.09 -10.08
CA PHE A 379 -6.98 -15.46 -9.11
C PHE A 379 -6.24 -14.93 -7.87
N HIS A 380 -6.90 -14.02 -7.16
CA HIS A 380 -6.58 -13.58 -5.81
C HIS A 380 -7.64 -14.20 -4.87
N GLN A 381 -7.21 -15.07 -3.98
CA GLN A 381 -8.06 -15.70 -2.98
C GLN A 381 -8.18 -14.77 -1.77
N VAL A 382 -9.39 -14.25 -1.55
CA VAL A 382 -9.66 -13.33 -0.43
C VAL A 382 -10.10 -14.14 0.79
N THR A 383 -11.12 -14.98 0.60
CA THR A 383 -11.75 -15.83 1.62
C THR A 383 -12.31 -17.07 0.94
N GLY A 384 -12.37 -18.20 1.64
CA GLY A 384 -12.86 -19.46 1.07
C GLY A 384 -11.80 -20.51 0.90
N ASP A 385 -12.24 -21.76 0.82
CA ASP A 385 -11.45 -22.91 0.41
C ASP A 385 -11.69 -23.11 -1.10
N TRP A 386 -10.76 -22.62 -1.92
CA TRP A 386 -10.87 -22.59 -3.39
C TRP A 386 -9.82 -23.49 -4.02
N THR A 387 -10.24 -24.40 -4.90
CA THR A 387 -9.35 -25.34 -5.56
C THR A 387 -9.56 -25.37 -7.07
N ALA A 388 -8.45 -25.57 -7.79
CA ALA A 388 -8.42 -25.81 -9.22
C ALA A 388 -8.71 -27.29 -9.50
N GLY A 389 -9.80 -27.57 -10.21
CA GLY A 389 -10.29 -28.92 -10.45
C GLY A 389 -11.41 -29.29 -9.49
N GLY A 390 -12.56 -29.71 -10.02
CA GLY A 390 -13.68 -30.18 -9.23
C GLY A 390 -13.42 -31.57 -8.65
N ALA A 391 -14.02 -31.83 -7.48
CA ALA A 391 -14.08 -33.17 -6.91
C ALA A 391 -14.60 -34.17 -7.95
N ASN A 392 -13.90 -35.29 -8.13
CA ASN A 392 -14.18 -36.36 -9.10
C ASN A 392 -13.88 -36.02 -10.58
N GLY A 393 -12.96 -35.08 -10.86
CA GLY A 393 -12.40 -34.88 -12.21
C GLY A 393 -13.24 -34.01 -13.15
N GLU A 394 -14.27 -33.32 -12.65
CA GLU A 394 -14.96 -32.28 -13.42
C GLU A 394 -14.10 -31.01 -13.45
N ALA A 395 -13.73 -30.52 -14.63
CA ALA A 395 -12.92 -29.31 -14.75
C ALA A 395 -13.62 -28.09 -14.11
N GLY A 396 -12.89 -27.08 -13.67
CA GLY A 396 -13.47 -25.85 -13.11
C GLY A 396 -12.83 -25.44 -11.80
N ILE A 397 -13.37 -24.39 -11.19
CA ILE A 397 -12.94 -23.85 -9.91
C ILE A 397 -13.98 -24.24 -8.87
N LEU A 398 -13.57 -24.98 -7.85
CA LEU A 398 -14.45 -25.43 -6.77
C LEU A 398 -14.25 -24.54 -5.54
N GLN A 399 -15.36 -24.09 -4.97
CA GLN A 399 -15.39 -23.58 -3.61
C GLN A 399 -16.06 -24.63 -2.72
N ASP A 400 -15.35 -25.08 -1.68
CA ASP A 400 -15.87 -26.07 -0.73
C ASP A 400 -16.21 -25.43 0.62
N GLY A 401 -17.47 -25.08 0.81
CA GLY A 401 -17.99 -24.57 2.08
C GLY A 401 -18.27 -25.65 3.13
N SER A 402 -18.14 -26.95 2.84
CA SER A 402 -18.55 -28.01 3.78
C SER A 402 -17.80 -27.97 5.12
N ARG A 403 -16.55 -27.49 5.10
CA ARG A 403 -15.71 -27.29 6.30
C ARG A 403 -16.18 -26.13 7.18
N PHE A 404 -17.01 -25.23 6.66
CA PHE A 404 -17.61 -24.16 7.45
C PHE A 404 -18.48 -24.75 8.57
N VAL A 405 -19.29 -25.77 8.27
CA VAL A 405 -20.19 -26.41 9.25
C VAL A 405 -19.42 -27.26 10.28
N SER A 406 -18.23 -27.78 9.97
CA SER A 406 -17.45 -28.54 10.97
C SER A 406 -16.92 -27.66 12.10
N SER A 407 -16.71 -26.37 11.84
CA SER A 407 -16.36 -25.37 12.87
C SER A 407 -17.54 -25.01 13.80
N LEU A 408 -18.77 -25.17 13.31
CA LEU A 408 -20.03 -24.95 14.03
C LEU A 408 -20.70 -26.30 14.32
N SER A 409 -20.28 -26.98 15.38
CA SER A 409 -20.69 -28.35 15.76
C SER A 409 -22.05 -28.82 15.19
N VAL A 410 -22.00 -29.66 14.15
CA VAL A 410 -23.13 -30.27 13.42
C VAL A 410 -24.18 -30.93 14.35
N GLY A 411 -23.77 -31.34 15.55
CA GLY A 411 -24.64 -31.93 16.58
C GLY A 411 -25.50 -30.91 17.34
N LEU A 412 -25.01 -29.68 17.57
CA LEU A 412 -25.80 -28.63 18.23
C LEU A 412 -26.88 -28.09 17.29
N THR A 413 -26.55 -27.88 16.01
CA THR A 413 -27.46 -27.30 15.01
C THR A 413 -28.72 -28.15 14.82
N ARG A 414 -28.62 -29.46 14.58
CA ARG A 414 -29.82 -30.33 14.46
C ARG A 414 -30.69 -30.39 15.71
N THR A 415 -30.09 -30.26 16.88
CA THR A 415 -30.81 -30.33 18.16
C THR A 415 -31.48 -29.00 18.48
N LEU A 416 -30.84 -27.87 18.15
CA LEU A 416 -31.37 -26.51 18.32
C LEU A 416 -32.46 -26.15 17.31
N THR A 417 -32.35 -26.56 16.03
CA THR A 417 -33.42 -26.38 15.03
C THR A 417 -34.73 -27.06 15.45
N ARG A 418 -34.63 -28.20 16.17
CA ARG A 418 -35.78 -28.92 16.72
C ARG A 418 -36.41 -28.25 17.94
N LEU A 419 -35.66 -27.44 18.68
CA LEU A 419 -36.09 -26.80 19.92
C LEU A 419 -36.59 -25.36 19.75
N LEU A 420 -36.04 -24.59 18.80
CA LEU A 420 -36.25 -23.13 18.73
C LEU A 420 -37.21 -22.65 17.62
N GLY A 421 -37.62 -23.51 16.69
CA GLY A 421 -38.62 -23.15 15.67
C GLY A 421 -38.28 -21.85 14.91
N GLN A 422 -39.27 -20.99 14.63
CA GLN A 422 -39.09 -19.72 13.89
C GLN A 422 -38.08 -18.75 14.51
N ARG A 423 -37.80 -18.83 15.82
CA ARG A 423 -36.79 -17.99 16.50
C ARG A 423 -35.34 -18.39 16.21
N TYR A 424 -35.13 -19.50 15.51
CA TYR A 424 -33.81 -19.96 15.07
C TYR A 424 -33.24 -19.06 13.97
N GLN A 425 -34.07 -18.55 13.06
CA GLN A 425 -33.65 -17.60 12.01
C GLN A 425 -33.14 -16.29 12.65
N ASP A 426 -33.90 -15.71 13.58
CA ASP A 426 -33.49 -14.49 14.31
C ASP A 426 -32.20 -14.69 15.15
N PHE A 427 -32.00 -15.88 15.73
CA PHE A 427 -30.78 -16.21 16.49
C PHE A 427 -29.57 -16.40 15.57
N LEU A 428 -29.77 -17.04 14.42
CA LEU A 428 -28.76 -17.25 13.40
C LEU A 428 -28.33 -15.95 12.71
N ASP A 429 -29.26 -15.03 12.45
CA ASP A 429 -28.99 -13.69 11.90
C ASP A 429 -28.06 -12.85 12.80
N ASN A 430 -28.04 -13.14 14.10
CA ASN A 430 -27.19 -12.49 15.10
C ASN A 430 -25.83 -13.17 15.31
N ILE A 431 -25.59 -14.33 14.70
CA ILE A 431 -24.27 -14.98 14.70
C ILE A 431 -23.52 -14.52 13.45
N GLU A 432 -22.32 -13.94 13.63
CA GLU A 432 -21.40 -13.49 12.54
C GLU A 432 -21.11 -14.58 11.49
N ALA A 433 -21.49 -15.84 11.74
CA ALA A 433 -21.50 -16.95 10.79
C ALA A 433 -22.34 -16.69 9.52
N TYR A 434 -23.37 -15.84 9.56
CA TYR A 434 -24.12 -15.46 8.34
C TYR A 434 -23.37 -14.47 7.43
N GLN A 435 -22.23 -13.95 7.88
CA GLN A 435 -21.40 -12.98 7.15
C GLN A 435 -20.16 -13.63 6.50
N TYR A 436 -20.17 -14.95 6.33
CA TYR A 436 -19.12 -15.64 5.58
C TYR A 436 -19.43 -15.65 4.08
N PHE A 437 -18.67 -14.85 3.34
CA PHE A 437 -18.79 -14.67 1.90
C PHE A 437 -17.46 -15.04 1.22
N PRO A 438 -17.25 -16.33 0.87
CA PRO A 438 -16.10 -16.72 0.06
C PRO A 438 -16.04 -15.91 -1.24
N LEU A 439 -14.88 -15.32 -1.50
CA LEU A 439 -14.64 -14.45 -2.65
C LEU A 439 -13.29 -14.78 -3.30
N LEU A 440 -13.35 -15.02 -4.60
CA LEU A 440 -12.18 -15.25 -5.45
C LEU A 440 -12.16 -14.22 -6.57
N ILE A 441 -11.14 -13.37 -6.62
CA ILE A 441 -11.08 -12.23 -7.56
C ILE A 441 -10.18 -12.58 -8.74
N ALA A 442 -10.67 -12.46 -9.97
CA ALA A 442 -9.87 -12.72 -11.16
C ALA A 442 -8.80 -11.64 -11.35
N ARG A 443 -7.55 -12.04 -11.61
CA ARG A 443 -6.46 -11.11 -11.93
C ARG A 443 -6.72 -10.44 -13.28
N GLU A 444 -6.25 -9.21 -13.45
CA GLU A 444 -6.33 -8.47 -14.73
C GLU A 444 -7.75 -8.38 -15.31
N SER A 445 -8.78 -8.44 -14.46
CA SER A 445 -10.19 -8.52 -14.85
C SER A 445 -10.96 -7.21 -14.74
N ARG A 446 -10.25 -6.07 -14.71
CA ARG A 446 -10.88 -4.77 -14.47
C ARG A 446 -11.78 -4.38 -15.63
N LEU A 447 -13.04 -4.10 -15.34
CA LEU A 447 -14.09 -3.79 -16.31
C LEU A 447 -14.92 -2.61 -15.80
N ALA A 448 -15.09 -1.59 -16.63
CA ALA A 448 -15.97 -0.44 -16.34
C ALA A 448 -17.28 -0.53 -17.13
N ASP A 449 -17.17 -0.83 -18.42
CA ASP A 449 -18.27 -1.15 -19.33
C ASP A 449 -17.94 -2.46 -20.04
N GLY A 450 -18.97 -3.22 -20.43
CA GLY A 450 -18.84 -4.49 -21.14
C GLY A 450 -19.69 -5.60 -20.54
N THR A 451 -19.42 -6.83 -20.94
CA THR A 451 -20.16 -8.02 -20.53
C THR A 451 -19.25 -9.00 -19.82
N ALA A 452 -19.72 -9.55 -18.70
CA ALA A 452 -19.06 -10.64 -18.00
C ALA A 452 -20.01 -11.84 -17.88
N ARG A 453 -19.49 -13.05 -18.09
CA ARG A 453 -20.26 -14.30 -18.00
C ARG A 453 -19.52 -15.35 -17.21
N VAL A 454 -20.27 -16.21 -16.52
CA VAL A 454 -19.74 -17.40 -15.84
C VAL A 454 -20.79 -18.50 -15.80
N ARG A 455 -20.34 -19.75 -15.82
CA ARG A 455 -21.19 -20.92 -15.55
C ARG A 455 -21.03 -21.34 -14.09
N VAL A 456 -22.14 -21.61 -13.42
CA VAL A 456 -22.21 -21.92 -12.00
C VAL A 456 -23.01 -23.21 -11.80
N LYS A 457 -22.50 -24.12 -10.97
CA LYS A 457 -23.16 -25.37 -10.60
C LYS A 457 -23.17 -25.54 -9.09
N LEU A 458 -24.37 -25.47 -8.52
CA LEU A 458 -24.62 -25.56 -7.09
C LEU A 458 -24.66 -27.05 -6.69
N ARG A 459 -23.68 -27.53 -5.93
CA ARG A 459 -23.53 -28.96 -5.59
C ARG A 459 -24.15 -29.32 -4.25
N GLY A 460 -23.96 -28.48 -3.24
CA GLY A 460 -24.35 -28.78 -1.86
C GLY A 460 -24.33 -27.55 -0.97
N GLY A 461 -24.65 -27.77 0.31
CA GLY A 461 -24.90 -26.73 1.32
C GLY A 461 -26.28 -26.92 1.95
N ASP A 462 -26.30 -26.87 3.28
CA ASP A 462 -27.47 -27.03 4.14
C ASP A 462 -27.99 -25.68 4.64
N ILE A 463 -27.09 -24.72 4.91
CA ILE A 463 -27.46 -23.35 5.33
C ILE A 463 -27.77 -22.51 4.10
N ASP A 464 -26.87 -22.53 3.12
CA ASP A 464 -27.01 -21.81 1.87
C ASP A 464 -26.57 -22.70 0.71
N ARG A 465 -27.20 -22.52 -0.44
CA ARG A 465 -26.82 -23.24 -1.66
C ARG A 465 -26.75 -22.25 -2.79
N ALA A 466 -25.73 -21.40 -2.72
CA ALA A 466 -25.57 -20.28 -3.60
C ALA A 466 -24.22 -20.21 -4.32
N GLY A 467 -24.25 -19.47 -5.41
CA GLY A 467 -23.09 -19.11 -6.20
C GLY A 467 -23.40 -17.82 -6.94
N GLY A 468 -22.37 -17.06 -7.28
CA GLY A 468 -22.58 -15.78 -7.93
C GLY A 468 -21.38 -15.28 -8.70
N LEU A 469 -21.68 -14.35 -9.60
CA LEU A 469 -20.70 -13.54 -10.31
C LEU A 469 -20.55 -12.22 -9.53
N ALA A 470 -19.37 -11.99 -8.97
CA ALA A 470 -19.02 -10.70 -8.39
C ALA A 470 -18.42 -9.78 -9.47
N PHE A 471 -18.78 -8.50 -9.44
CA PHE A 471 -18.36 -7.52 -10.44
C PHE A 471 -18.31 -6.11 -9.85
N ALA A 472 -17.68 -5.19 -10.57
CA ALA A 472 -17.41 -3.83 -10.10
C ALA A 472 -16.74 -3.85 -8.69
N LEU A 473 -15.84 -4.81 -8.48
CA LEU A 473 -15.08 -4.99 -7.24
C LEU A 473 -14.04 -3.88 -7.11
N ARG A 474 -14.28 -2.93 -6.21
CA ARG A 474 -13.32 -1.87 -5.86
C ARG A 474 -12.32 -2.35 -4.81
N ASP A 475 -12.85 -3.07 -3.82
CA ASP A 475 -12.12 -3.74 -2.76
C ASP A 475 -12.91 -4.97 -2.29
N TRP A 476 -12.37 -5.71 -1.32
CA TRP A 476 -12.96 -6.95 -0.81
C TRP A 476 -14.31 -6.78 -0.08
N ALA A 477 -14.75 -5.55 0.17
CA ALA A 477 -15.94 -5.21 0.94
C ALA A 477 -16.92 -4.29 0.17
N ASN A 478 -16.56 -3.80 -1.02
CA ASN A 478 -17.37 -2.92 -1.87
C ASN A 478 -17.43 -3.44 -3.31
N TYR A 479 -18.52 -4.14 -3.63
CA TYR A 479 -18.73 -4.79 -4.92
C TYR A 479 -20.21 -5.08 -5.18
N PHE A 480 -20.55 -5.57 -6.37
CA PHE A 480 -21.87 -6.13 -6.67
C PHE A 480 -21.77 -7.65 -6.88
N VAL A 481 -22.86 -8.35 -6.63
CA VAL A 481 -22.99 -9.80 -6.91
C VAL A 481 -24.31 -10.08 -7.59
N LEU A 482 -24.29 -10.79 -8.71
CA LEU A 482 -25.45 -11.49 -9.23
C LEU A 482 -25.43 -12.90 -8.64
N ARG A 483 -26.26 -13.13 -7.61
CA ARG A 483 -26.34 -14.37 -6.83
C ARG A 483 -27.48 -15.24 -7.34
N ILE A 484 -27.25 -16.54 -7.45
CA ILE A 484 -28.30 -17.56 -7.53
C ILE A 484 -28.33 -18.40 -6.26
N ASP A 485 -29.54 -18.82 -5.87
CA ASP A 485 -29.80 -19.67 -4.73
C ASP A 485 -30.78 -20.79 -5.11
N ALA A 486 -30.39 -22.05 -4.90
CA ALA A 486 -31.21 -23.22 -5.19
C ALA A 486 -32.18 -23.62 -4.07
N LEU A 487 -31.98 -23.16 -2.82
CA LEU A 487 -32.93 -23.40 -1.72
C LEU A 487 -34.15 -22.50 -1.86
N ASP A 488 -33.93 -21.22 -2.12
CA ASP A 488 -34.99 -20.22 -2.26
C ASP A 488 -35.52 -20.09 -3.69
N GLY A 489 -34.79 -20.59 -4.70
CA GLY A 489 -35.17 -20.51 -6.11
C GLY A 489 -35.15 -19.08 -6.64
N GLN A 490 -34.06 -18.35 -6.36
CA GLN A 490 -33.99 -16.91 -6.60
C GLN A 490 -32.70 -16.50 -7.28
N VAL A 491 -32.81 -15.43 -8.08
CA VAL A 491 -31.68 -14.63 -8.54
C VAL A 491 -31.76 -13.27 -7.84
N THR A 492 -30.68 -12.86 -7.20
CA THR A 492 -30.61 -11.62 -6.41
C THR A 492 -29.42 -10.79 -6.84
N LEU A 493 -29.66 -9.53 -7.17
CA LEU A 493 -28.62 -8.52 -7.32
C LEU A 493 -28.35 -7.89 -5.97
N LEU A 494 -27.15 -8.13 -5.44
CA LEU A 494 -26.65 -7.60 -4.18
C LEU A 494 -25.62 -6.50 -4.44
N GLU A 495 -25.66 -5.45 -3.63
CA GLU A 495 -24.57 -4.48 -3.50
C GLU A 495 -23.95 -4.62 -2.11
N PHE A 496 -22.65 -4.92 -2.07
CA PHE A 496 -21.88 -4.87 -0.83
C PHE A 496 -21.38 -3.45 -0.60
N ARG A 497 -21.73 -2.91 0.58
CA ARG A 497 -21.27 -1.61 1.09
C ARG A 497 -20.55 -1.84 2.42
N ASN A 498 -19.23 -1.67 2.43
CA ASN A 498 -18.39 -1.91 3.60
C ASN A 498 -18.66 -3.29 4.26
N GLY A 499 -18.69 -4.33 3.43
CA GLY A 499 -18.87 -5.72 3.84
C GLY A 499 -20.33 -6.12 4.10
N LYS A 500 -21.26 -5.16 4.09
CA LYS A 500 -22.68 -5.43 4.34
C LYS A 500 -23.45 -5.58 3.02
N PRO A 501 -24.16 -6.69 2.79
CA PRO A 501 -24.97 -6.86 1.59
C PRO A 501 -26.26 -6.04 1.66
N VAL A 502 -26.61 -5.38 0.56
CA VAL A 502 -27.87 -4.67 0.35
C VAL A 502 -28.55 -5.25 -0.89
N VAL A 503 -29.76 -5.74 -0.74
CA VAL A 503 -30.56 -6.25 -1.88
C VAL A 503 -31.02 -5.09 -2.75
N ARG A 504 -30.67 -5.11 -4.04
CA ARG A 504 -31.14 -4.12 -5.03
C ARG A 504 -32.32 -4.62 -5.84
N ARG A 505 -32.21 -5.85 -6.31
CA ARG A 505 -33.24 -6.56 -7.06
C ARG A 505 -33.25 -8.03 -6.70
N GLN A 506 -34.42 -8.63 -6.80
CA GLN A 506 -34.63 -10.04 -6.56
C GLN A 506 -35.75 -10.52 -7.48
N ALA A 507 -35.53 -11.67 -8.10
CA ALA A 507 -36.47 -12.31 -8.99
C ALA A 507 -36.49 -13.82 -8.72
N GLY A 508 -37.67 -14.44 -8.85
CA GLY A 508 -37.78 -15.89 -8.82
C GLY A 508 -37.22 -16.50 -10.10
N ALA A 509 -36.47 -17.59 -9.98
CA ALA A 509 -35.88 -18.29 -11.12
C ALA A 509 -35.79 -19.80 -10.85
N PRO A 510 -35.87 -20.67 -11.87
CA PRO A 510 -35.80 -22.11 -11.71
C PRO A 510 -34.36 -22.61 -11.48
N VAL A 511 -33.74 -22.16 -10.39
CA VAL A 511 -32.39 -22.56 -9.99
C VAL A 511 -32.40 -24.00 -9.48
N ARG A 512 -31.60 -24.89 -10.07
CA ARG A 512 -31.58 -26.33 -9.78
C ARG A 512 -30.25 -26.76 -9.20
N THR A 513 -30.31 -27.53 -8.11
CA THR A 513 -29.13 -28.19 -7.54
C THR A 513 -28.57 -29.22 -8.53
N GLY A 514 -27.26 -29.24 -8.73
CA GLY A 514 -26.55 -30.19 -9.59
C GLY A 514 -26.60 -29.89 -11.08
N ALA A 515 -27.33 -28.85 -11.51
CA ALA A 515 -27.37 -28.38 -12.90
C ALA A 515 -26.41 -27.20 -13.12
N TRP A 516 -25.92 -27.07 -14.35
CA TRP A 516 -25.18 -25.89 -14.78
C TRP A 516 -26.16 -24.77 -15.11
N HIS A 517 -25.90 -23.59 -14.58
CA HIS A 517 -26.60 -22.35 -14.89
C HIS A 517 -25.62 -21.30 -15.41
N SER A 518 -26.06 -20.44 -16.33
CA SER A 518 -25.29 -19.32 -16.85
C SER A 518 -25.72 -18.02 -16.17
N LEU A 519 -24.74 -17.31 -15.63
CA LEU A 519 -24.90 -15.94 -15.14
C LEU A 519 -24.18 -14.99 -16.09
N GLN A 520 -24.83 -13.87 -16.40
CA GLN A 520 -24.25 -12.80 -17.18
C GLN A 520 -24.63 -11.45 -16.57
N VAL A 521 -23.68 -10.52 -16.59
CA VAL A 521 -23.92 -9.10 -16.29
C VAL A 521 -23.44 -8.26 -17.46
N ASP A 522 -24.28 -7.33 -17.89
CA ASP A 522 -23.95 -6.29 -18.85
C ASP A 522 -23.87 -4.95 -18.12
N LEU A 523 -22.73 -4.29 -18.25
CA LEU A 523 -22.42 -2.99 -17.65
C LEU A 523 -22.32 -1.96 -18.77
N HIS A 524 -23.15 -0.93 -18.70
CA HIS A 524 -23.13 0.16 -19.68
C HIS A 524 -23.60 1.46 -19.04
N ASP A 525 -22.75 2.49 -19.01
CA ASP A 525 -23.09 3.83 -18.51
C ASP A 525 -23.72 3.81 -17.10
N GLY A 526 -23.16 2.99 -16.21
CA GLY A 526 -23.64 2.83 -14.83
C GLY A 526 -24.92 1.99 -14.69
N ARG A 527 -25.50 1.50 -15.80
CA ARG A 527 -26.61 0.54 -15.80
C ARG A 527 -26.07 -0.88 -15.71
N ILE A 528 -26.65 -1.66 -14.81
CA ILE A 528 -26.40 -3.09 -14.61
C ILE A 528 -27.62 -3.85 -15.16
N SER A 529 -27.39 -4.78 -16.08
CA SER A 529 -28.42 -5.73 -16.54
C SER A 529 -27.94 -7.15 -16.24
N GLY A 530 -28.69 -7.86 -15.40
CA GLY A 530 -28.38 -9.22 -14.95
C GLY A 530 -29.23 -10.26 -15.65
N TRP A 531 -28.58 -11.31 -16.13
CA TRP A 531 -29.18 -12.38 -16.90
C TRP A 531 -28.93 -13.74 -16.23
N PHE A 532 -29.94 -14.60 -16.28
CA PHE A 532 -29.91 -15.98 -15.81
C PHE A 532 -30.38 -16.90 -16.93
N ASP A 533 -29.56 -17.87 -17.33
CA ASP A 533 -29.84 -18.83 -18.41
C ASP A 533 -30.37 -18.16 -19.69
N GLY A 534 -29.77 -17.01 -20.06
CA GLY A 534 -30.12 -16.24 -21.26
C GLY A 534 -31.37 -15.37 -21.14
N THR A 535 -32.01 -15.30 -19.97
CA THR A 535 -33.16 -14.43 -19.70
C THR A 535 -32.76 -13.27 -18.80
N GLU A 536 -33.13 -12.03 -19.15
CA GLU A 536 -32.89 -10.86 -18.28
C GLU A 536 -33.80 -10.98 -17.05
N VAL A 537 -33.19 -10.96 -15.86
CA VAL A 537 -33.90 -11.15 -14.59
C VAL A 537 -33.89 -9.89 -13.72
N CYS A 538 -32.97 -8.96 -13.95
CA CYS A 538 -32.94 -7.69 -13.24
C CYS A 538 -32.22 -6.59 -14.00
N THR A 539 -32.65 -5.36 -13.79
CA THR A 539 -31.94 -4.15 -14.20
C THR A 539 -31.81 -3.20 -13.02
N TRP A 540 -30.68 -2.51 -12.90
CA TRP A 540 -30.43 -1.51 -11.86
C TRP A 540 -29.55 -0.37 -12.36
N GLN A 541 -29.85 0.87 -11.96
CA GLN A 541 -28.97 2.02 -12.17
C GLN A 541 -28.10 2.21 -10.92
N ALA A 542 -26.79 2.06 -11.06
CA ALA A 542 -25.88 2.25 -9.94
C ALA A 542 -25.73 3.74 -9.60
N GLU A 543 -25.64 4.04 -8.29
CA GLU A 543 -25.34 5.38 -7.76
C GLU A 543 -23.84 5.72 -7.85
N ARG A 544 -23.02 4.75 -8.27
CA ARG A 544 -21.55 4.85 -8.33
C ARG A 544 -21.03 4.27 -9.65
N THR A 545 -19.77 4.57 -9.97
CA THR A 545 -19.07 3.97 -11.11
C THR A 545 -18.97 2.45 -10.97
N LEU A 546 -19.01 1.74 -12.10
CA LEU A 546 -18.94 0.28 -12.16
C LEU A 546 -17.52 -0.24 -12.42
N ASP A 547 -16.53 0.64 -12.49
CA ASP A 547 -15.12 0.27 -12.69
C ASP A 547 -14.59 -0.55 -11.51
N GLY A 548 -14.25 -1.81 -11.78
CA GLY A 548 -13.66 -2.72 -10.79
C GLY A 548 -13.37 -4.09 -11.36
N TYR A 549 -12.87 -4.98 -10.51
CA TYR A 549 -12.54 -6.36 -10.88
C TYR A 549 -13.80 -7.24 -10.98
N LEU A 550 -13.61 -8.43 -11.56
CA LEU A 550 -14.58 -9.52 -11.55
C LEU A 550 -14.13 -10.62 -10.59
N GLY A 551 -15.08 -11.43 -10.13
CA GLY A 551 -14.79 -12.53 -9.22
C GLY A 551 -15.90 -13.55 -9.12
N LEU A 552 -15.60 -14.63 -8.42
CA LEU A 552 -16.51 -15.70 -8.06
C LEU A 552 -16.89 -15.55 -6.59
N TRP A 553 -18.16 -15.80 -6.28
CA TRP A 553 -18.70 -15.56 -4.95
C TRP A 553 -19.60 -16.71 -4.51
N THR A 554 -19.53 -17.07 -3.23
CA THR A 554 -20.48 -18.00 -2.60
C THR A 554 -20.86 -17.51 -1.20
N LYS A 555 -21.62 -18.31 -0.45
CA LYS A 555 -22.05 -17.99 0.91
C LYS A 555 -22.07 -19.21 1.82
N ALA A 556 -21.69 -18.99 3.07
CA ALA A 556 -21.76 -19.96 4.15
C ALA A 556 -21.14 -21.32 3.76
N ASP A 557 -21.92 -22.40 3.81
CA ASP A 557 -21.50 -23.77 3.54
C ASP A 557 -21.73 -24.23 2.11
N SER A 558 -22.02 -23.31 1.19
CA SER A 558 -22.23 -23.62 -0.22
C SER A 558 -21.05 -24.40 -0.78
N VAL A 559 -21.33 -25.48 -1.51
CA VAL A 559 -20.35 -26.17 -2.35
C VAL A 559 -20.71 -25.88 -3.78
N THR A 560 -19.88 -25.08 -4.46
CA THR A 560 -20.21 -24.52 -5.78
C THR A 560 -19.04 -24.63 -6.74
N LEU A 561 -19.32 -25.10 -7.95
CA LEU A 561 -18.35 -25.24 -9.04
C LEU A 561 -18.59 -24.14 -10.08
N PHE A 562 -17.50 -23.54 -10.57
CA PHE A 562 -17.50 -22.48 -11.57
C PHE A 562 -16.71 -22.87 -12.81
N GLN A 563 -17.16 -22.42 -13.98
CA GLN A 563 -16.49 -22.60 -15.27
C GLN A 563 -16.65 -21.36 -16.15
N ASP A 564 -15.72 -21.19 -17.09
CA ASP A 564 -15.79 -20.23 -18.21
C ASP A 564 -16.10 -18.79 -17.79
N LEU A 565 -15.39 -18.28 -16.78
CA LEU A 565 -15.41 -16.85 -16.49
C LEU A 565 -14.81 -16.11 -17.69
N THR A 566 -15.63 -15.32 -18.37
CA THR A 566 -15.25 -14.60 -19.60
C THR A 566 -15.62 -13.13 -19.51
N ILE A 567 -14.81 -12.30 -20.15
CA ILE A 567 -14.94 -10.85 -20.19
C ILE A 567 -14.97 -10.42 -21.65
N GLN A 568 -15.96 -9.62 -22.01
CA GLN A 568 -16.09 -8.99 -23.32
C GLN A 568 -16.15 -7.48 -23.11
N PRO A 569 -15.06 -6.73 -23.35
CA PRO A 569 -15.12 -5.28 -23.34
C PRO A 569 -16.07 -4.78 -24.43
N PRO A 570 -16.60 -3.54 -24.34
CA PRO A 570 -17.53 -3.00 -25.31
C PRO A 570 -16.89 -3.00 -26.71
N ASP A 571 -17.67 -3.36 -27.72
CA ASP A 571 -17.28 -3.22 -29.12
C ASP A 571 -17.00 -1.74 -29.40
N ARG A 572 -15.73 -1.34 -29.39
CA ARG A 572 -15.34 -0.03 -29.91
C ARG A 572 -15.52 -0.08 -31.42
N PRO A 573 -16.35 0.79 -32.03
CA PRO A 573 -16.24 0.99 -33.47
C PRO A 573 -14.81 1.43 -33.75
N ALA A 574 -14.16 0.78 -34.72
CA ALA A 574 -12.83 1.18 -35.16
C ALA A 574 -12.89 2.66 -35.55
N CYS A 575 -12.22 3.53 -34.79
CA CYS A 575 -12.00 4.90 -35.23
C CYS A 575 -11.20 4.84 -36.54
N LEU A 576 -11.81 5.36 -37.61
CA LEU A 576 -11.17 5.67 -38.88
C LEU A 576 -10.22 6.86 -38.75
#